data_AF-A0A8T7GJ56-F1
#
_entry.id   AF-A0A8T7GJ56-F1
#
_cell.length_a   1.000
_cell.length_b   1.000
_cell.length_c   1.000
_cell.angle_alpha   90.00
_cell.angle_beta   90.00
_cell.angle_gamma   90.00
#
_symmetry.space_group_name_H-M   'P 1'
#
loop_
_entity.id
_entity.type
_entity.pdbx_description
1 polymer ?
#
loop_
_entity_poly.entity_id
_entity_poly.type
_entity_poly.pdbx_seq_one_letter_code
_entity_poly.pdbx_strand_id
1 'polypeptide(L)'
;MDWIKAHIDLFNNELNMPIEMKTARMDSTQLQKYGGPSVTYLLQLAIYLILTKTNKGLLYYNLLAQKGGDFHHGYILNLSDDLKLKIEAFLKKLAEKYKNAIIQKNPYLIEGVHNDYNMNYICEYCPYANSSECVEGGIVRDKKIAWRKMKGSK
;
A
#
# COMPACT_ATOMS: atom_id res chain seq x y z
N MET A 1 8.60 -7.92 -14.63
CA MET A 1 7.56 -8.23 -13.63
C MET A 1 6.54 -7.09 -13.67
N ASP A 2 5.99 -6.82 -14.86
CA ASP A 2 5.65 -5.43 -15.25
C ASP A 2 4.25 -5.00 -14.80
N TRP A 3 3.58 -5.85 -14.02
CA TRP A 3 2.20 -5.67 -13.54
C TRP A 3 2.12 -5.37 -12.03
N ILE A 4 3.22 -5.45 -11.28
CA ILE A 4 3.29 -4.95 -9.90
C ILE A 4 3.99 -3.60 -9.91
N LYS A 5 3.31 -2.57 -9.42
CA LYS A 5 3.90 -1.26 -9.14
C LYS A 5 3.98 -1.07 -7.64
N ALA A 6 5.11 -0.53 -7.19
CA ALA A 6 5.35 -0.21 -5.79
C ALA A 6 5.90 1.22 -5.70
N HIS A 7 5.62 1.89 -4.58
CA HIS A 7 6.16 3.21 -4.28
C HIS A 7 7.23 3.07 -3.20
N ILE A 8 8.49 3.07 -3.60
CA ILE A 8 9.63 3.03 -2.69
C ILE A 8 9.88 4.46 -2.21
N ASP A 9 9.93 4.67 -0.89
CA ASP A 9 10.12 6.01 -0.32
C ASP A 9 11.45 6.63 -0.75
N LEU A 10 12.54 5.87 -0.61
CA LEU A 10 13.88 6.27 -1.04
C LEU A 10 14.63 5.09 -1.65
N PHE A 11 15.47 5.36 -2.64
CA PHE A 11 16.34 4.36 -3.24
C PHE A 11 17.79 4.81 -3.21
N ASN A 12 18.66 4.05 -2.56
CA ASN A 12 20.09 4.30 -2.57
C ASN A 12 20.70 3.62 -3.81
N ASN A 13 21.06 4.44 -4.81
CA ASN A 13 21.64 3.97 -6.06
C ASN A 13 23.05 3.37 -5.89
N GLU A 14 23.86 3.90 -4.96
CA GLU A 14 25.23 3.43 -4.74
C GLU A 14 25.25 2.00 -4.19
N LEU A 15 24.31 1.71 -3.28
CA LEU A 15 24.18 0.41 -2.63
C LEU A 15 23.15 -0.51 -3.31
N ASN A 16 22.49 -0.05 -4.38
CA ASN A 16 21.37 -0.71 -5.02
C ASN A 16 20.33 -1.23 -3.99
N MET A 17 19.89 -0.33 -3.10
CA MET A 17 19.16 -0.69 -1.89
C MET A 17 17.90 0.18 -1.71
N PRO A 18 16.70 -0.42 -1.70
CA PRO A 18 15.49 0.29 -1.33
C PRO A 18 15.48 0.60 0.17
N ILE A 19 15.01 1.79 0.51
CA ILE A 19 14.84 2.28 1.87
C ILE A 19 13.35 2.60 2.05
N GLU A 20 12.69 1.88 2.95
CA GLU A 20 11.31 2.12 3.36
C GLU A 20 11.31 2.93 4.66
N MET A 21 10.57 4.04 4.69
CA MET A 21 10.51 4.92 5.84
C MET A 21 9.19 4.79 6.58
N LYS A 22 9.27 4.73 7.91
CA LYS A 22 8.12 4.72 8.81
C LYS A 22 8.31 5.73 9.91
N THR A 23 7.20 6.25 10.42
CA THR A 23 7.19 7.10 11.59
C THR A 23 6.41 6.40 12.69
N ALA A 24 6.98 6.33 13.89
CA ALA A 24 6.36 5.65 15.01
C ALA A 24 6.29 6.57 16.24
N ARG A 25 5.13 6.57 16.91
CA ARG A 25 4.92 7.29 18.18
C ARG A 25 5.39 6.44 19.36
N MET A 26 6.66 6.05 19.32
CA MET A 26 7.31 5.25 20.35
C MET A 26 8.80 5.57 20.38
N ASP A 27 9.48 5.20 21.46
CA ASP A 27 10.94 5.24 21.56
C ASP A 27 11.57 3.92 21.06
N SER A 28 12.90 3.88 20.97
CA SER A 28 13.64 2.71 20.48
C SER A 28 13.45 1.47 21.36
N THR A 29 13.30 1.67 22.67
CA THR A 29 13.12 0.59 23.66
C THR A 29 11.76 -0.07 23.49
N GLN A 30 10.72 0.75 23.28
CA GLN A 30 9.36 0.30 22.99
C GLN A 30 9.33 -0.47 21.67
N LEU A 31 9.95 0.04 20.61
CA LEU A 31 9.98 -0.62 19.31
C LEU A 31 10.60 -2.03 19.42
N GLN A 32 11.70 -2.17 20.15
CA GLN A 32 12.34 -3.47 20.39
C GLN A 32 11.47 -4.37 21.30
N LYS A 33 10.90 -3.80 22.37
CA LYS A 33 10.06 -4.53 23.34
C LYS A 33 8.80 -5.11 22.71
N TYR A 34 8.19 -4.42 21.76
CA TYR A 34 6.98 -4.88 21.05
C TYR A 34 7.28 -5.78 19.85
N GLY A 35 8.49 -6.35 19.76
CA GLY A 35 8.85 -7.36 18.78
C GLY A 35 9.44 -6.80 17.48
N GLY A 36 9.80 -5.52 17.44
CA GLY A 36 10.46 -4.91 16.30
C GLY A 36 9.50 -4.46 15.19
N PRO A 37 9.93 -4.51 13.92
CA PRO A 37 9.15 -3.97 12.82
C PRO A 37 7.90 -4.81 12.55
N SER A 38 6.81 -4.14 12.12
CA SER A 38 5.58 -4.83 11.71
C SER A 38 5.87 -5.78 10.54
N VAL A 39 5.33 -7.00 10.61
CA VAL A 39 5.44 -8.01 9.55
C VAL A 39 4.96 -7.46 8.21
N THR A 40 3.93 -6.60 8.21
CA THR A 40 3.43 -5.95 6.99
C THR A 40 4.48 -5.06 6.34
N TYR A 41 5.25 -4.30 7.12
CA TYR A 41 6.31 -3.44 6.58
C TYR A 41 7.53 -4.24 6.12
N LEU A 42 7.85 -5.34 6.80
CA LEU A 42 8.86 -6.29 6.34
C LEU A 42 8.46 -6.92 5.01
N LEU A 43 7.20 -7.32 4.86
CA LEU A 43 6.68 -7.88 3.60
C LEU A 43 6.68 -6.83 2.49
N GLN A 44 6.27 -5.59 2.78
CA GLN A 44 6.32 -4.48 1.83
C GLN A 44 7.74 -4.25 1.33
N LEU A 45 8.72 -4.14 2.23
CA LEU A 45 10.13 -4.02 1.86
C LEU A 45 10.59 -5.25 1.05
N ALA A 46 10.23 -6.47 1.45
CA ALA A 46 10.58 -7.69 0.72
C ALA A 46 10.08 -7.69 -0.74
N ILE A 47 8.87 -7.16 -0.98
CA ILE A 47 8.34 -6.97 -2.35
C ILE A 47 9.22 -5.98 -3.12
N TYR A 48 9.71 -4.91 -2.47
CA TYR A 48 10.57 -3.93 -3.13
C TYR A 48 11.91 -4.53 -3.54
N LEU A 49 12.51 -5.36 -2.68
CA LEU A 49 13.73 -6.11 -2.99
C LEU A 49 13.56 -6.97 -4.25
N ILE A 50 12.41 -7.62 -4.40
CA ILE A 50 12.06 -8.43 -5.58
C ILE A 50 11.96 -7.56 -6.83
N LEU A 51 11.20 -6.47 -6.76
CA LEU A 51 10.98 -5.57 -7.91
C LEU A 51 12.27 -4.90 -8.39
N THR A 52 13.14 -4.54 -7.44
CA THR A 52 14.43 -3.89 -7.71
C THR A 52 15.57 -4.88 -7.92
N LYS A 53 15.28 -6.20 -7.89
CA LYS A 53 16.24 -7.29 -8.07
C LYS A 53 17.46 -7.21 -7.14
N THR A 54 17.26 -6.78 -5.90
CA THR A 54 18.29 -6.69 -4.87
C THR A 54 17.99 -7.61 -3.69
N ASN A 55 19.00 -8.03 -2.95
CA ASN A 55 18.85 -8.96 -1.81
C ASN A 55 18.80 -8.23 -0.46
N LYS A 56 19.04 -6.91 -0.46
CA LYS A 56 19.16 -6.12 0.76
C LYS A 56 18.28 -4.88 0.69
N GLY A 57 17.63 -4.54 1.79
CA GLY A 57 16.87 -3.31 1.95
C GLY A 57 16.96 -2.79 3.39
N LEU A 58 16.56 -1.54 3.58
CA LEU A 58 16.53 -0.89 4.89
C LEU A 58 15.09 -0.46 5.22
N LEU A 59 14.60 -0.87 6.38
CA LEU A 59 13.40 -0.31 6.99
C LEU A 59 13.83 0.68 8.06
N TYR A 60 13.52 1.95 7.84
CA TYR A 60 13.97 3.05 8.67
C TYR A 60 12.81 3.68 9.44
N TYR A 61 12.92 3.77 10.76
CA TYR A 61 11.95 4.39 11.64
C TYR A 61 12.41 5.75 12.12
N ASN A 62 11.55 6.76 11.98
CA ASN A 62 11.59 8.00 12.72
C ASN A 62 10.77 7.86 14.01
N LEU A 63 11.42 8.06 15.16
CA LEU A 63 10.86 7.82 16.49
C LEU A 63 10.43 9.14 17.12
N LEU A 64 9.13 9.31 17.35
CA LEU A 64 8.56 10.57 17.81
C LEU A 64 8.50 10.72 19.33
N ALA A 65 8.59 9.62 20.09
CA ALA A 65 8.48 9.66 21.56
C ALA A 65 9.84 9.58 22.26
N GLN A 66 10.94 9.59 21.51
CA GLN A 66 12.29 9.50 22.03
C GLN A 66 12.60 10.72 22.92
N LYS A 67 12.98 10.46 24.17
CA LYS A 67 13.49 11.50 25.09
C LYS A 67 15.02 11.38 25.18
N GLY A 68 15.72 12.02 24.24
CA GLY A 68 17.18 11.96 24.13
C GLY A 68 17.71 10.68 23.47
N GLY A 69 18.93 10.73 22.94
CA GLY A 69 19.49 9.65 22.12
C GLY A 69 19.05 9.70 20.65
N ASP A 70 19.17 8.58 19.95
CA ASP A 70 18.87 8.50 18.51
C ASP A 70 17.36 8.52 18.24
N PHE A 71 16.92 9.51 17.46
CA PHE A 71 15.53 9.65 17.00
C PHE A 71 15.18 8.69 15.85
N HIS A 72 16.07 7.75 15.57
CA HIS A 72 16.03 6.93 14.38
C HIS A 72 16.42 5.49 14.69
N HIS A 73 15.79 4.54 14.01
CA HIS A 73 16.14 3.13 14.14
C HIS A 73 15.98 2.40 12.81
N GLY A 74 17.01 1.63 12.41
CA GLY A 74 17.04 0.94 11.12
C GLY A 74 17.08 -0.57 11.27
N TYR A 75 16.25 -1.27 10.48
CA TYR A 75 16.30 -2.72 10.32
C TYR A 75 16.76 -3.07 8.91
N ILE A 76 17.85 -3.82 8.81
CA ILE A 76 18.30 -4.35 7.53
C ILE A 76 17.57 -5.65 7.26
N LEU A 77 16.86 -5.71 6.12
CA LEU A 77 16.27 -6.93 5.62
C LEU A 77 17.19 -7.52 4.55
N ASN A 78 17.63 -8.76 4.76
CA ASN A 78 18.33 -9.56 3.76
C ASN A 78 17.43 -10.74 3.36
N LEU A 79 17.01 -10.78 2.10
CA LEU A 79 16.25 -11.92 1.57
C LEU A 79 17.19 -12.98 1.02
N SER A 80 16.94 -14.24 1.38
CA SER A 80 17.53 -15.38 0.69
C SER A 80 16.87 -15.60 -0.67
N ASP A 81 17.60 -16.21 -1.60
CA ASP A 81 17.09 -16.49 -2.94
C ASP A 81 15.88 -17.45 -2.92
N ASP A 82 15.86 -18.42 -2.00
CA ASP A 82 14.70 -19.31 -1.80
C ASP A 82 13.44 -18.54 -1.36
N LEU A 83 13.60 -17.60 -0.42
CA LEU A 83 12.47 -16.80 0.05
C LEU A 83 11.97 -15.84 -1.03
N LYS A 84 12.87 -15.29 -1.85
CA LYS A 84 12.49 -14.49 -3.03
C LYS A 84 11.59 -15.28 -3.96
N LEU A 85 12.02 -16.48 -4.37
CA LEU A 85 11.24 -17.33 -5.27
C LEU A 85 9.85 -17.64 -4.72
N LYS A 86 9.74 -17.91 -3.42
CA LYS A 86 8.46 -18.15 -2.74
C LYS A 86 7.55 -16.93 -2.77
N ILE A 87 8.08 -15.74 -2.45
CA ILE A 87 7.31 -14.50 -2.48
C ILE A 87 6.90 -14.16 -3.91
N GLU A 88 7.79 -14.31 -4.91
CA GLU A 88 7.45 -14.09 -6.32
C GLU A 88 6.31 -15.02 -6.79
N ALA A 89 6.37 -16.30 -6.43
CA ALA A 89 5.32 -17.26 -6.75
C ALA A 89 4.00 -16.89 -6.07
N PHE A 90 4.04 -16.46 -4.81
CA PHE A 90 2.87 -15.95 -4.09
C PHE A 90 2.26 -14.73 -4.77
N LEU A 91 3.07 -13.74 -5.15
CA LEU A 91 2.61 -12.52 -5.82
C LEU A 91 1.97 -12.83 -7.17
N LYS A 92 2.54 -13.75 -7.96
CA LYS A 92 1.96 -14.23 -9.23
C LYS A 92 0.57 -14.82 -9.03
N LYS A 93 0.45 -15.75 -8.08
CA LYS A 93 -0.85 -16.38 -7.73
C LYS A 93 -1.87 -15.35 -7.26
N LEU A 94 -1.43 -14.36 -6.48
CA LEU A 94 -2.29 -13.29 -6.00
C LEU A 94 -2.82 -12.43 -7.15
N ALA A 95 -1.95 -12.01 -8.08
CA ALA A 95 -2.39 -11.23 -9.23
C ALA A 95 -3.28 -12.01 -10.19
N GLU A 96 -3.03 -13.30 -10.42
CA GLU A 96 -3.94 -14.14 -11.19
C GLU A 96 -5.31 -14.22 -10.53
N LYS A 97 -5.36 -14.36 -9.19
CA LYS A 97 -6.61 -14.33 -8.43
C LYS A 97 -7.35 -13.00 -8.62
N TYR A 98 -6.67 -11.86 -8.52
CA TYR A 98 -7.28 -10.54 -8.73
C TYR A 98 -7.72 -10.34 -10.19
N LYS A 99 -6.92 -10.76 -11.17
CA LYS A 99 -7.28 -10.70 -12.59
C LYS A 99 -8.55 -11.50 -12.88
N ASN A 100 -8.64 -12.72 -12.35
CA ASN A 100 -9.83 -13.56 -12.50
C ASN A 100 -11.04 -12.94 -11.80
N ALA A 101 -10.85 -12.36 -10.61
CA ALA A 101 -11.92 -11.65 -9.90
C ALA A 101 -12.47 -10.47 -10.70
N ILE A 102 -11.60 -9.67 -11.33
CA ILE A 102 -12.00 -8.54 -12.18
C ILE A 102 -12.82 -9.05 -13.38
N ILE A 103 -12.35 -10.08 -14.07
CA ILE A 103 -13.07 -10.69 -15.21
C ILE A 103 -14.43 -11.23 -14.78
N GLN A 104 -14.50 -11.84 -13.61
CA GLN A 104 -15.73 -12.41 -13.05
C GLN A 104 -16.62 -11.38 -12.35
N LYS A 105 -16.23 -10.09 -12.32
CA LYS A 105 -16.90 -9.02 -11.57
C LYS A 105 -17.21 -9.41 -10.11
N ASN A 106 -16.30 -10.14 -9.45
CA ASN A 106 -16.54 -10.68 -8.11
C ASN A 106 -16.38 -9.56 -7.04
N PRO A 107 -17.46 -9.09 -6.41
CA PRO A 107 -17.42 -7.94 -5.50
C PRO A 107 -16.68 -8.23 -4.18
N TYR A 108 -16.50 -9.51 -3.81
CA TYR A 108 -15.82 -9.91 -2.56
C TYR A 108 -14.29 -9.91 -2.66
N LEU A 109 -13.74 -9.80 -3.87
CA LEU A 109 -12.29 -9.76 -4.09
C LEU A 109 -11.80 -8.37 -4.53
N ILE A 110 -12.72 -7.47 -4.86
CA ILE A 110 -12.45 -6.03 -4.97
C ILE A 110 -12.59 -5.42 -3.57
N GLU A 111 -11.99 -6.05 -2.56
CA GLU A 111 -11.86 -5.44 -1.24
C GLU A 111 -10.62 -4.55 -1.25
N GLY A 112 -10.82 -3.23 -1.16
CA GLY A 112 -9.78 -2.30 -0.76
C GLY A 112 -9.35 -1.21 -1.74
N VAL A 113 -10.26 -0.60 -2.52
CA VAL A 113 -10.17 0.86 -2.64
C VAL A 113 -11.02 1.39 -1.50
N HIS A 114 -10.39 1.68 -0.37
CA HIS A 114 -11.08 2.40 0.70
C HIS A 114 -11.69 3.63 0.04
N ASN A 115 -13.01 3.80 0.19
CA ASN A 115 -13.74 4.98 -0.27
C ASN A 115 -13.32 6.16 0.62
N ASP A 116 -12.08 6.59 0.46
CA ASP A 116 -11.56 7.82 1.02
C ASP A 116 -12.16 8.90 0.13
N TYR A 117 -13.06 9.73 0.67
CA TYR A 117 -13.68 10.83 -0.08
C TYR A 117 -12.62 11.76 -0.74
N ASN A 118 -11.37 11.70 -0.26
CA ASN A 118 -10.21 12.42 -0.77
C ASN A 118 -9.48 11.73 -1.95
N MET A 119 -9.80 10.48 -2.29
CA MET A 119 -9.21 9.69 -3.39
C MET A 119 -10.01 9.78 -4.70
N ASN A 120 -10.97 10.72 -4.80
CA ASN A 120 -11.75 11.01 -6.00
C ASN A 120 -10.89 11.25 -7.26
N TYR A 121 -9.62 11.64 -7.10
CA TYR A 121 -8.73 11.83 -8.24
C TYR A 121 -8.52 10.54 -9.05
N ILE A 122 -8.49 9.35 -8.42
CA ILE A 122 -8.30 8.08 -9.15
C ILE A 122 -9.52 7.75 -10.01
N CYS A 123 -10.71 8.14 -9.57
CA CYS A 123 -11.93 8.01 -10.34
C CYS A 123 -12.02 9.04 -11.48
N GLU A 124 -11.49 10.26 -11.31
CA GLU A 124 -11.45 11.27 -12.38
C GLU A 124 -10.57 10.87 -13.57
N TYR A 125 -9.48 10.12 -13.32
CA TYR A 125 -8.60 9.61 -14.38
C TYR A 125 -8.90 8.16 -14.79
N CYS A 126 -9.96 7.54 -14.27
CA CYS A 126 -10.35 6.21 -14.68
C CYS A 126 -10.94 6.26 -16.10
N PRO A 127 -10.34 5.59 -17.11
CA PRO A 127 -10.85 5.61 -18.49
C PRO A 127 -12.24 4.97 -18.64
N TYR A 128 -12.74 4.30 -17.59
CA TYR A 128 -14.06 3.68 -17.52
C TYR A 128 -15.09 4.50 -16.72
N ALA A 129 -14.71 5.67 -16.16
CA ALA A 129 -15.58 6.48 -15.30
C ALA A 129 -16.88 6.95 -15.98
N ASN A 130 -16.84 7.15 -17.30
CA ASN A 130 -17.98 7.54 -18.12
C ASN A 130 -18.66 6.38 -18.85
N SER A 131 -18.22 5.15 -18.62
CA SER A 131 -18.89 3.97 -19.18
C SER A 131 -20.07 3.56 -18.30
N SER A 132 -21.16 3.11 -18.92
CA SER A 132 -22.31 2.51 -18.22
C SER A 132 -21.93 1.29 -17.37
N GLU A 133 -20.74 0.73 -17.59
CA GLU A 133 -20.20 -0.45 -16.92
C GLU A 133 -19.72 -0.14 -15.49
N CYS A 134 -19.48 1.13 -15.15
CA CYS A 134 -19.07 1.53 -13.78
C CYS A 134 -20.24 1.46 -12.77
N VAL A 135 -21.48 1.37 -13.25
CA VAL A 135 -22.69 1.44 -12.40
C VAL A 135 -23.11 0.06 -11.86
N GLU A 136 -22.66 -1.04 -12.46
CA GLU A 136 -23.12 -2.39 -12.06
C GLU A 136 -22.23 -3.09 -11.01
N GLY A 137 -21.09 -2.50 -10.64
CA GLY A 137 -20.16 -3.05 -9.65
C GLY A 137 -20.44 -2.67 -8.18
N GLY A 138 -21.59 -2.06 -7.87
CA GLY A 138 -21.94 -1.70 -6.49
C GLY A 138 -21.66 -0.26 -6.08
N ILE A 139 -21.51 0.68 -7.02
CA ILE A 139 -21.68 2.11 -6.72
C ILE A 139 -23.15 2.43 -6.89
N VAL A 140 -23.93 2.17 -5.85
CA VAL A 140 -25.20 2.87 -5.68
C VAL A 140 -24.84 4.36 -5.60
N ARG A 141 -25.02 5.09 -6.70
CA ARG A 141 -25.30 6.51 -6.64
C ARG A 141 -26.50 6.61 -5.72
N ASP A 142 -26.27 7.01 -4.48
CA ASP A 142 -27.34 7.36 -3.58
C ASP A 142 -28.03 8.60 -4.17
N LYS A 143 -28.97 8.38 -5.10
CA LYS A 143 -29.88 9.38 -5.65
C LYS A 143 -30.94 9.77 -4.60
N LYS A 144 -30.52 9.91 -3.34
CA LYS A 144 -31.33 10.36 -2.20
C LYS A 144 -30.52 11.21 -1.23
N ILE A 145 -29.78 12.19 -1.74
CA ILE A 145 -29.72 13.49 -1.05
C ILE A 145 -30.22 14.54 -2.02
N ALA A 146 -31.53 14.57 -2.16
CA ALA A 146 -32.23 15.78 -2.52
C ALA A 146 -31.89 16.81 -1.44
N TRP A 147 -30.90 17.65 -1.71
CA TRP A 147 -30.80 18.93 -1.02
C TRP A 147 -32.15 19.62 -1.18
N ARG A 148 -32.80 19.83 -0.03
CA ARG A 148 -33.97 20.68 0.12
C ARG A 148 -33.82 21.89 -0.78
N LYS A 149 -34.86 22.18 -1.56
CA LYS A 149 -35.12 23.52 -2.06
C LYS A 149 -34.89 24.51 -0.91
N MET A 150 -33.82 25.31 -0.97
CA MET A 150 -33.84 26.61 -0.32
C MET A 150 -34.84 27.46 -1.11
N LYS A 151 -36.12 27.34 -0.74
CA LYS A 151 -37.12 28.36 -1.04
C LYS A 151 -37.10 29.36 0.11
N GLY A 152 -36.78 30.61 -0.23
CA GLY A 152 -37.32 31.78 0.44
C GLY A 152 -36.50 32.37 1.58
N SER A 153 -35.59 33.28 1.22
CA SER A 153 -35.38 34.50 1.98
C SER A 153 -36.14 35.62 1.25
N LYS A 154 -37.28 36.00 1.80
CA LYS A 154 -37.82 37.36 1.75
C LYS A 154 -38.10 37.75 3.20
#